data_AF-A0AAU2HS19-F1
#
_entry.id   AF-A0AAU2HS19-F1
#
_cell.length_a   1.000
_cell.length_b   1.000
_cell.length_c   1.000
_cell.angle_alpha   90.00
_cell.angle_beta   90.00
_cell.angle_gamma   90.00
#
_symmetry.space_group_name_H-M   'P 1'
#
loop_
_entity.id
_entity.type
_entity.pdbx_description
1 polymer ?
#
loop_
_entity_poly.entity_id
_entity_poly.type
_entity_poly.pdbx_seq_one_letter_code
_entity_poly.pdbx_strand_id
1 'polypeptide(L)'
;MQDSTTRPWAWARDPHAVMWCVTFARGITPEDVLARYGADARTAQFLTRQQAAHLYDSSLPEGSVLRAGALGDWSFCFEDCGVMGMMPGPLSALSYGTETFSVLLGGDGMNGFAHWRDGQCTERFEPGFTSASGPPRPWAATTGAPPTRRRTREARAPGLFGSGRHGAPEGA
;
A
#
# COMPACT_ATOMS: atom_id res chain seq x y z
N MET A 1 11.97 25.90 -21.90
CA MET A 1 10.86 25.50 -21.00
C MET A 1 10.59 24.03 -21.29
N GLN A 2 11.30 23.13 -20.61
CA GLN A 2 11.12 21.68 -20.80
C GLN A 2 9.98 21.24 -19.89
N ASP A 3 8.97 20.65 -20.51
CA ASP A 3 7.80 20.08 -19.87
C ASP A 3 8.26 18.91 -18.97
N SER A 4 8.18 19.09 -17.65
CA SER A 4 8.51 18.04 -16.68
C SER A 4 7.34 17.06 -16.60
N THR A 5 7.12 16.31 -17.67
CA THR A 5 6.15 15.20 -17.69
C THR A 5 6.70 14.12 -16.75
N THR A 6 6.20 14.11 -15.51
CA THR A 6 6.46 13.05 -14.54
C THR A 6 6.10 11.72 -15.19
N ARG A 7 7.10 10.88 -15.49
CA ARG A 7 6.85 9.53 -16.00
C ARG A 7 6.05 8.77 -14.92
N PRO A 8 4.86 8.22 -15.22
CA PRO A 8 3.93 7.64 -14.23
C PRO A 8 4.55 6.56 -13.32
N TRP A 9 5.71 6.01 -13.71
CA TRP A 9 6.39 4.89 -13.08
C TRP A 9 7.83 5.18 -12.65
N ALA A 10 8.28 6.45 -12.63
CA ALA A 10 9.66 6.78 -12.27
C ALA A 10 10.04 6.29 -10.86
N TRP A 11 9.09 6.34 -9.92
CA TRP A 11 9.24 5.88 -8.54
C TRP A 11 9.37 4.35 -8.40
N ALA A 12 8.89 3.61 -9.40
CA ALA A 12 8.71 2.17 -9.37
C ALA A 12 9.89 1.42 -10.02
N ARG A 13 10.84 2.16 -10.61
CA ARG A 13 12.00 1.58 -11.29
C ARG A 13 13.04 1.14 -10.28
N ASP A 14 13.42 -0.13 -10.36
CA ASP A 14 14.51 -0.70 -9.59
C ASP A 14 15.37 -1.59 -10.52
N PRO A 15 16.68 -1.33 -10.65
CA PRO A 15 17.56 -2.12 -11.51
C PRO A 15 17.69 -3.58 -11.05
N HIS A 16 17.32 -3.90 -9.81
CA HIS A 16 17.37 -5.24 -9.22
C HIS A 16 16.00 -5.94 -9.18
N ALA A 17 14.92 -5.32 -9.66
CA ALA A 17 13.60 -5.93 -9.74
C ALA A 17 12.99 -5.65 -11.12
N VAL A 18 13.27 -6.54 -12.06
CA VAL A 18 12.88 -6.40 -13.49
C VAL A 18 11.39 -6.66 -13.73
N MET A 19 10.75 -7.45 -12.86
CA MET A 19 9.32 -7.71 -12.89
C MET A 19 8.86 -8.01 -11.48
N TRP A 20 7.79 -7.36 -11.04
CA TRP A 20 7.21 -7.57 -9.72
C TRP A 20 5.75 -7.17 -9.70
N CYS A 21 4.99 -7.74 -8.77
CA CYS A 21 3.73 -7.16 -8.37
C CYS A 21 3.67 -6.96 -6.86
N VAL A 22 2.90 -5.95 -6.45
CA VAL A 22 2.62 -5.67 -5.05
C VAL A 22 1.13 -5.54 -4.87
N THR A 23 0.60 -6.24 -3.87
CA THR A 23 -0.80 -6.10 -3.44
C THR A 23 -0.86 -5.42 -2.10
N PHE A 24 -1.90 -4.62 -1.88
CA PHE A 24 -2.24 -4.03 -0.58
C PHE A 24 -3.66 -4.47 -0.24
N ALA A 25 -3.84 -5.19 0.87
CA ALA A 25 -5.14 -5.65 1.37
C ALA A 25 -5.44 -4.97 2.71
N ARG A 26 -6.65 -4.43 2.84
CA ARG A 26 -7.03 -3.65 4.02
C ARG A 26 -7.51 -4.54 5.17
N GLY A 27 -7.16 -4.19 6.40
CA GLY A 27 -7.78 -4.75 7.61
C GLY A 27 -7.55 -6.25 7.85
N ILE A 28 -6.61 -6.86 7.15
CA ILE A 28 -6.18 -8.26 7.35
C ILE A 28 -4.69 -8.30 7.65
N THR A 29 -4.22 -9.35 8.32
CA THR A 29 -2.81 -9.48 8.74
C THR A 29 -1.89 -9.90 7.59
N PRO A 30 -0.57 -9.69 7.69
CA PRO A 30 0.38 -10.24 6.71
C PRO A 30 0.28 -11.77 6.59
N GLU A 31 -0.01 -12.47 7.67
CA GLU A 31 -0.24 -13.91 7.71
C GLU A 31 -1.52 -14.29 6.95
N ASP A 32 -2.61 -13.55 7.10
CA ASP A 32 -3.83 -13.73 6.30
C ASP A 32 -3.56 -13.50 4.82
N VAL A 33 -2.74 -12.50 4.47
CA VAL A 33 -2.33 -12.24 3.10
C VAL A 33 -1.61 -13.45 2.52
N LEU A 34 -0.59 -13.98 3.21
CA LEU A 34 0.14 -15.18 2.77
C LEU A 34 -0.79 -16.39 2.63
N ALA A 35 -1.69 -16.60 3.60
CA ALA A 35 -2.66 -17.70 3.56
C ALA A 35 -3.62 -17.57 2.37
N ARG A 36 -4.09 -16.37 2.03
CA ARG A 36 -4.97 -16.10 0.87
C ARG A 36 -4.26 -16.29 -0.47
N TYR A 37 -2.94 -16.16 -0.51
CA TYR A 37 -2.12 -16.59 -1.65
C TYR A 37 -1.95 -18.12 -1.75
N GLY A 38 -2.35 -18.87 -0.72
CA GLY A 38 -2.16 -20.32 -0.62
C GLY A 38 -0.85 -20.73 0.05
N ALA A 39 -0.09 -19.79 0.62
CA ALA A 39 1.14 -20.09 1.34
C ALA A 39 0.86 -20.47 2.81
N ASP A 40 1.69 -21.35 3.39
CA ASP A 40 1.65 -21.63 4.82
C ASP A 40 2.43 -20.56 5.59
N ALA A 41 1.72 -19.61 6.21
CA ALA A 41 2.34 -18.53 6.96
C ALA A 41 3.22 -19.02 8.14
N ARG A 42 3.04 -20.26 8.61
CA ARG A 42 3.85 -20.81 9.72
C ARG A 42 5.27 -21.15 9.32
N THR A 43 5.54 -21.30 8.02
CA THR A 43 6.88 -21.55 7.49
C THR A 43 7.57 -20.27 7.04
N ALA A 44 6.89 -19.12 7.14
CA ALA A 44 7.45 -17.82 6.79
C ALA A 44 8.63 -17.46 7.71
N GLN A 45 9.62 -16.77 7.13
CA GLN A 45 10.82 -16.34 7.82
C GLN A 45 10.99 -14.83 7.71
N PHE A 46 11.51 -14.20 8.77
CA PHE A 46 11.92 -12.80 8.71
C PHE A 46 13.20 -12.67 7.90
N LEU A 47 13.09 -12.04 6.73
CA LEU A 47 14.19 -11.85 5.81
C LEU A 47 14.29 -10.39 5.40
N THR A 48 15.51 -9.91 5.24
CA THR A 48 15.76 -8.70 4.47
C THR A 48 15.40 -8.93 3.01
N ARG A 49 15.17 -7.85 2.26
CA ARG A 49 14.95 -7.93 0.80
C ARG A 49 16.07 -8.70 0.09
N GLN A 50 17.32 -8.43 0.45
CA GLN A 50 18.48 -9.09 -0.18
C GLN A 50 18.49 -10.60 0.10
N GLN A 51 18.22 -11.01 1.34
CA GLN A 51 18.15 -12.43 1.69
C GLN A 51 17.03 -13.15 0.93
N ALA A 52 15.85 -12.54 0.83
CA ALA A 52 14.73 -13.12 0.09
C ALA A 52 14.99 -13.23 -1.42
N ALA A 53 15.74 -12.30 -2.01
CA ALA A 53 16.11 -12.37 -3.43
C ALA A 53 16.98 -13.61 -3.73
N HIS A 54 17.74 -14.11 -2.76
CA HIS A 54 18.51 -15.35 -2.91
C HIS A 54 17.67 -16.63 -2.79
N LEU A 55 16.41 -16.52 -2.35
CA LEU A 55 15.47 -17.66 -2.32
C LEU A 55 14.76 -17.86 -3.65
N TYR A 56 14.75 -16.85 -4.52
CA TYR A 56 14.22 -17.01 -5.86
C TYR A 56 15.18 -17.87 -6.67
N ASP A 57 14.68 -19.00 -7.15
CA ASP A 57 15.41 -19.92 -8.01
C ASP A 57 14.57 -20.20 -9.25
N SER A 58 15.02 -19.65 -10.39
CA SER A 58 14.38 -19.82 -11.69
C SER A 58 14.41 -21.25 -12.21
N SER A 59 15.17 -22.15 -11.57
CA SER A 59 15.23 -23.57 -11.92
C SER A 59 14.19 -24.42 -11.18
N LEU A 60 13.51 -23.87 -10.17
CA LEU A 60 12.46 -24.59 -9.47
C LEU A 60 11.15 -24.61 -10.28
N PRO A 61 10.54 -25.79 -10.47
CA PRO A 61 9.25 -25.91 -11.13
C PRO A 61 8.18 -25.40 -10.17
N GLU A 62 7.75 -24.16 -10.40
CA GLU A 62 6.67 -23.47 -9.71
C GLU A 62 7.01 -22.96 -8.30
N GLY A 63 6.92 -21.64 -8.14
CA GLY A 63 7.02 -20.97 -6.85
C GLY A 63 7.37 -19.50 -7.03
N SER A 64 6.60 -18.63 -6.37
CA SER A 64 6.93 -17.21 -6.22
C SER A 64 7.43 -16.97 -4.80
N VAL A 65 8.44 -16.11 -4.65
CA VAL A 65 8.86 -15.65 -3.32
C VAL A 65 7.94 -14.51 -2.90
N LEU A 66 7.04 -14.80 -1.97
CA LEU A 66 6.13 -13.83 -1.39
C LEU A 66 6.75 -13.18 -0.15
N ARG A 67 6.75 -11.85 -0.11
CA ARG A 67 7.16 -11.07 1.07
C ARG A 67 6.00 -10.24 1.56
N ALA A 68 5.48 -10.57 2.73
CA ALA A 68 4.38 -9.82 3.34
C ALA A 68 4.85 -8.91 4.47
N GLY A 69 4.11 -7.84 4.72
CA GLY A 69 4.35 -6.91 5.81
C GLY A 69 3.15 -6.00 6.06
N ALA A 70 3.22 -5.19 7.12
CA ALA A 70 2.16 -4.26 7.50
C ALA A 70 2.55 -2.80 7.21
N LEU A 71 1.55 -1.98 6.87
CA LEU A 71 1.64 -0.55 6.64
C LEU A 71 0.34 0.13 7.12
N GLY A 72 0.30 0.53 8.40
CA GLY A 72 -0.92 1.06 9.01
C GLY A 72 -2.06 0.04 8.98
N ASP A 73 -3.23 0.43 8.47
CA ASP A 73 -4.41 -0.44 8.32
C ASP A 73 -4.31 -1.42 7.14
N TRP A 74 -3.19 -1.42 6.41
CA TRP A 74 -2.97 -2.26 5.25
C TRP A 74 -1.91 -3.31 5.53
N SER A 75 -2.11 -4.49 4.99
CA SER A 75 -1.03 -5.46 4.79
C SER A 75 -0.68 -5.50 3.31
N PHE A 76 0.60 -5.67 3.00
CA PHE A 76 1.07 -5.79 1.63
C PHE A 76 1.74 -7.13 1.40
N CYS A 77 1.77 -7.56 0.14
CA CYS A 77 2.60 -8.65 -0.34
C CYS A 77 3.37 -8.17 -1.56
N PHE A 78 4.69 -8.35 -1.55
CA PHE A 78 5.55 -8.14 -2.71
C PHE A 78 5.94 -9.50 -3.28
N GLU A 79 5.67 -9.70 -4.56
CA GLU A 79 6.04 -10.86 -5.34
C GLU A 79 7.09 -10.46 -6.36
N ASP A 80 8.26 -11.09 -6.29
CA ASP A 80 9.36 -10.88 -7.24
C ASP A 80 9.27 -11.90 -8.37
N CYS A 81 9.52 -11.47 -9.61
CA CYS A 81 9.54 -12.32 -10.80
C CYS A 81 8.29 -13.20 -11.02
N GLY A 82 7.15 -12.83 -10.46
CA GLY A 82 5.88 -13.55 -10.58
C GLY A 82 4.68 -12.63 -10.77
N VAL A 83 3.56 -13.22 -11.20
CA VAL A 83 2.33 -12.49 -11.58
C VAL A 83 1.13 -12.85 -10.71
N MET A 84 1.28 -13.68 -9.67
CA MET A 84 0.16 -14.14 -8.83
C MET A 84 -0.66 -12.98 -8.28
N GLY A 85 -0.01 -11.91 -7.82
CA GLY A 85 -0.68 -10.69 -7.34
C GLY A 85 -1.44 -9.91 -8.40
N MET A 86 -1.43 -10.31 -9.67
CA MET A 86 -2.26 -9.74 -10.74
C MET A 86 -3.35 -10.71 -11.25
N MET A 87 -3.34 -11.95 -10.77
CA MET A 87 -4.26 -12.99 -11.21
C MET A 87 -5.63 -12.87 -10.53
N PRO A 88 -6.75 -13.12 -11.25
CA PRO A 88 -8.10 -13.02 -10.69
C PRO A 88 -8.34 -13.88 -9.44
N GLY A 89 -7.79 -15.10 -9.38
CA GLY A 89 -7.95 -16.00 -8.23
C GLY A 89 -7.40 -15.42 -6.93
N PRO A 90 -6.07 -15.16 -6.85
CA PRO A 90 -5.47 -14.52 -5.68
C PRO A 90 -6.10 -13.17 -5.34
N LEU A 91 -6.42 -12.31 -6.32
CA LEU A 91 -7.04 -11.01 -6.04
C LEU A 91 -8.47 -11.11 -5.51
N SER A 92 -9.24 -12.10 -5.99
CA SER A 92 -10.55 -12.41 -5.43
C SER A 92 -10.42 -12.86 -3.97
N ALA A 93 -9.51 -13.80 -3.68
CA ALA A 93 -9.27 -14.28 -2.33
C ALA A 93 -8.78 -13.17 -1.39
N LEU A 94 -7.80 -12.37 -1.81
CA LEU A 94 -7.25 -11.26 -1.03
C LEU A 94 -8.30 -10.21 -0.68
N SER A 95 -9.22 -9.91 -1.59
CA SER A 95 -10.26 -8.90 -1.38
C SER A 95 -11.51 -9.43 -0.68
N TYR A 96 -11.66 -10.73 -0.43
CA TYR A 96 -12.87 -11.27 0.20
C TYR A 96 -13.10 -10.67 1.59
N GLY A 97 -14.29 -10.07 1.81
CA GLY A 97 -14.64 -9.34 3.02
C GLY A 97 -13.88 -8.02 3.24
N THR A 98 -13.12 -7.52 2.26
CA THR A 98 -12.32 -6.30 2.37
C THR A 98 -12.09 -5.63 0.99
N GLU A 99 -11.08 -4.77 0.88
CA GLU A 99 -10.59 -4.18 -0.36
C GLU A 99 -9.10 -4.48 -0.57
N THR A 100 -8.73 -4.67 -1.83
CA THR A 100 -7.36 -4.95 -2.27
C THR A 100 -6.98 -4.11 -3.48
N PHE A 101 -5.83 -3.47 -3.44
CA PHE A 101 -5.16 -2.91 -4.60
C PHE A 101 -4.05 -3.82 -5.09
N SER A 102 -3.80 -3.82 -6.40
CA SER A 102 -2.68 -4.51 -7.02
C SER A 102 -1.98 -3.60 -8.01
N VAL A 103 -0.66 -3.64 -7.99
CA VAL A 103 0.22 -2.93 -8.91
C VAL A 103 1.19 -3.93 -9.52
N LEU A 104 1.28 -3.95 -10.84
CA LEU A 104 2.23 -4.76 -11.62
C LEU A 104 3.18 -3.84 -12.38
N LEU A 105 4.47 -4.11 -12.27
CA LEU A 105 5.48 -3.66 -13.21
C LEU A 105 5.98 -4.89 -14.00
N GLY A 106 5.59 -5.00 -15.26
CA GLY A 106 5.96 -6.12 -16.13
C GLY A 106 7.33 -5.93 -16.78
N GLY A 107 8.11 -7.01 -16.88
CA GLY A 107 9.42 -6.99 -17.53
C GLY A 107 9.38 -6.77 -19.05
N ASP A 108 8.21 -6.96 -19.66
CA ASP A 108 7.89 -6.68 -21.07
C ASP A 108 7.39 -5.24 -21.30
N GLY A 109 7.32 -4.43 -20.24
CA GLY A 109 6.81 -3.07 -20.28
C GLY A 109 5.30 -2.95 -20.01
N MET A 110 4.57 -4.07 -19.88
CA MET A 110 3.16 -4.06 -19.51
C MET A 110 3.01 -3.74 -18.02
N ASN A 111 2.36 -2.62 -17.70
CA ASN A 111 2.10 -2.24 -16.31
C ASN A 111 0.61 -2.36 -15.99
N GLY A 112 0.30 -2.60 -14.72
CA GLY A 112 -1.08 -2.84 -14.32
C GLY A 112 -1.42 -2.21 -12.99
N PHE A 113 -2.64 -1.71 -12.91
CA PHE A 113 -3.32 -1.44 -11.66
C PHE A 113 -4.64 -2.21 -11.63
N ALA A 114 -4.99 -2.77 -10.48
CA ALA A 114 -6.32 -3.31 -10.24
C ALA A 114 -6.81 -2.96 -8.84
N HIS A 115 -8.12 -2.75 -8.72
CA HIS A 115 -8.80 -2.58 -7.44
C HIS A 115 -9.94 -3.60 -7.33
N TRP A 116 -9.90 -4.34 -6.24
CA TRP A 116 -10.82 -5.42 -5.94
C TRP A 116 -11.51 -5.17 -4.61
N ARG A 117 -12.80 -5.51 -4.54
CA ARG A 117 -13.58 -5.42 -3.31
C ARG A 117 -14.49 -6.62 -3.22
N ASP A 118 -14.47 -7.27 -2.06
CA ASP A 118 -15.29 -8.43 -1.75
C ASP A 118 -15.28 -9.52 -2.85
N GLY A 119 -14.08 -9.87 -3.31
CA GLY A 119 -13.88 -10.89 -4.32
C GLY A 119 -14.12 -10.45 -5.76
N GLN A 120 -14.54 -9.20 -6.01
CA GLN A 120 -14.89 -8.69 -7.33
C GLN A 120 -13.92 -7.62 -7.83
N CYS A 121 -13.56 -7.71 -9.11
CA CYS A 121 -12.77 -6.67 -9.78
C CYS A 121 -13.65 -5.45 -10.02
N THR A 122 -13.40 -4.37 -9.31
CA THR A 122 -14.12 -3.10 -9.50
C THR A 122 -13.43 -2.22 -10.55
N GLU A 123 -12.14 -2.43 -10.77
CA GLU A 123 -11.34 -1.69 -11.73
C GLU A 123 -10.06 -2.42 -12.11
N ARG A 124 -9.66 -2.27 -13.38
CA ARG A 124 -8.36 -2.66 -13.90
C ARG A 124 -7.99 -1.78 -15.10
N PHE A 125 -6.76 -1.27 -15.14
CA PHE A 125 -6.24 -0.50 -16.27
C PHE A 125 -4.69 -0.48 -16.25
N GLU A 126 -4.09 0.04 -17.31
CA GLU A 126 -2.66 0.33 -17.40
C GLU A 126 -2.39 1.83 -17.19
N PRO A 127 -1.76 2.24 -16.08
CA PRO A 127 -1.39 3.62 -15.84
C PRO A 127 -0.50 4.21 -16.94
N GLY A 128 -0.92 5.34 -17.51
CA GLY A 128 -0.26 5.98 -18.64
C GLY A 128 -0.89 5.66 -20.00
N PHE A 129 -1.81 4.69 -20.05
CA PHE A 129 -2.59 4.38 -21.25
C PHE A 129 -3.96 5.07 -21.19
N THR A 130 -4.27 5.90 -22.19
CA THR A 130 -5.46 6.78 -22.19
C THR A 130 -6.77 6.05 -22.51
N SER A 131 -6.74 4.75 -22.78
CA SER A 131 -7.94 3.96 -23.08
C SER A 131 -8.70 3.49 -21.85
N ALA A 132 -8.28 3.87 -20.63
CA ALA A 132 -9.02 3.61 -19.39
C ALA A 132 -10.34 4.42 -19.37
N SER A 133 -11.35 3.94 -20.09
CA SER A 133 -12.68 4.53 -20.15
C SER A 133 -13.41 4.32 -18.83
N GLY A 134 -13.62 5.39 -18.08
CA GLY A 134 -14.43 5.42 -16.87
C GLY A 134 -14.57 6.83 -16.30
N PRO A 135 -15.59 7.09 -15.45
CA PRO A 135 -15.72 8.37 -14.78
C PRO A 135 -14.46 8.71 -13.95
N PRO A 136 -14.15 10.00 -13.73
CA PRO A 136 -12.99 10.42 -12.95
C PRO A 136 -13.02 9.81 -11.55
N ARG A 137 -11.87 9.27 -11.12
CA ARG A 137 -11.77 8.36 -9.97
C ARG A 137 -11.13 9.08 -8.78
N PRO A 138 -11.51 8.76 -7.53
CA PRO A 138 -11.01 9.46 -6.34
C PRO A 138 -9.48 9.44 -6.19
N TRP A 139 -8.80 8.41 -6.69
CA TRP A 139 -7.36 8.24 -6.61
C TRP A 139 -6.60 8.70 -7.88
N ALA A 140 -7.32 9.01 -8.97
CA ALA A 140 -6.74 9.52 -10.22
C ALA A 140 -6.27 10.99 -10.09
N ALA A 141 -6.66 11.70 -9.03
CA ALA A 141 -6.36 13.11 -8.82
C ALA A 141 -4.96 13.41 -8.25
N THR A 142 -4.01 12.46 -8.25
CA THR A 142 -2.71 12.64 -7.58
C THR A 142 -1.56 13.05 -8.50
N THR A 143 -1.84 13.53 -9.71
CA THR A 143 -0.85 14.25 -10.53
C THR A 143 -0.84 15.74 -10.18
N GLY A 144 -0.13 16.07 -9.10
CA GLY A 144 0.48 17.40 -8.93
C GLY A 144 -0.29 18.46 -8.12
N ALA A 145 -0.22 18.36 -6.78
CA ALA A 145 0.06 19.48 -5.87
C ALA A 145 0.19 18.93 -4.44
N PRO A 146 1.20 19.33 -3.64
CA PRO A 146 1.26 18.93 -2.24
C PRO A 146 0.06 19.52 -1.49
N PRO A 147 -0.59 18.76 -0.58
CA PRO A 147 -1.69 19.28 0.21
C PRO A 147 -1.18 20.44 1.07
N THR A 148 -1.69 21.64 0.83
CA THR A 148 -1.47 22.78 1.72
C THR A 148 -1.99 22.42 3.10
N ARG A 149 -1.09 22.33 4.09
CA ARG A 149 -1.44 22.20 5.51
C ARG A 149 -2.49 23.25 5.85
N ARG A 150 -3.73 22.82 6.14
CA ARG A 150 -4.66 23.67 6.89
C ARG A 150 -4.02 23.91 8.25
N ARG A 151 -3.67 25.17 8.55
CA ARG A 151 -3.37 25.58 9.92
C ARG A 151 -4.66 25.35 10.72
N THR A 152 -4.64 24.35 11.60
CA THR A 152 -5.60 24.27 12.68
C THR A 152 -5.42 25.53 13.54
N ARG A 153 -6.49 26.31 13.66
CA ARG A 153 -6.56 27.43 14.60
C ARG A 153 -6.66 26.80 15.99
N GLU A 154 -5.60 26.90 16.79
CA GLU A 154 -5.63 26.51 18.20
C GLU A 154 -6.77 27.26 18.90
N ALA A 155 -7.68 26.49 19.50
CA ALA A 155 -8.65 27.02 20.44
C ALA A 155 -7.90 27.32 21.75
N ARG A 156 -7.82 28.60 22.13
CA ARG A 156 -7.41 29.01 23.48
C ARG A 156 -8.42 28.45 24.48
N ALA A 157 -7.96 27.60 25.39
CA ALA A 157 -8.70 27.24 26.58
C ALA A 157 -8.81 28.46 27.53
N PRO A 158 -9.94 28.69 28.20
CA PRO A 158 -10.02 29.68 29.26
C PRO A 158 -9.28 29.18 30.51
N GLY A 159 -8.43 30.04 31.07
CA GLY A 159 -7.65 29.74 32.27
C GLY A 159 -8.54 29.57 33.51
N LEU A 160 -8.46 28.39 34.11
CA LEU A 160 -8.81 28.17 35.52
C LEU A 160 -7.57 28.53 36.33
N PHE A 161 -7.63 29.61 37.13
CA PHE A 161 -6.70 29.82 38.22
C PHE A 161 -7.44 29.80 39.55
N GLY A 162 -6.88 28.98 40.44
CA GLY A 162 -7.48 28.52 41.68
C GLY A 162 -7.65 29.60 42.73
N SER A 163 -8.62 29.33 43.57
CA SER A 163 -8.88 29.91 44.87
C SER A 163 -7.75 29.60 45.87
N GLY A 164 -7.54 30.54 46.81
CA GLY A 164 -7.06 30.23 48.16
C GLY A 164 -5.89 31.08 48.67
N ARG A 165 -6.18 32.03 49.56
CA ARG A 165 -5.87 31.90 51.01
C ARG A 165 -6.41 33.08 51.81
N HIS A 166 -7.22 32.73 52.81
CA HIS A 166 -7.62 33.57 53.94
C HIS A 166 -6.39 33.94 54.78
N GLY A 167 -6.24 35.23 55.09
CA GLY A 167 -5.46 35.71 56.23
C GLY A 167 -6.38 35.95 57.42
N ALA A 168 -6.07 35.36 58.56
CA ALA A 168 -6.65 35.68 59.87
C ALA A 168 -5.81 36.79 60.54
N PRO A 169 -6.35 37.52 61.53
CA PRO A 169 -5.75 38.74 62.07
C PRO A 169 -4.88 38.49 63.31
N GLU A 170 -3.86 39.33 63.51
CA GLU A 170 -3.26 39.57 64.82
C GLU A 170 -3.25 41.09 65.06
N GLY A 171 -3.63 41.48 66.27
CA GLY A 171 -3.75 42.87 66.70
C GLY A 171 -2.59 43.35 67.55
N ALA A 172 -2.42 44.67 67.57
CA ALA A 172 -2.04 45.52 68.70
C ALA A 172 -2.33 46.97 68.31
#